data_AF-A0A8H8XSS6-F1
#
_entry.id   AF-A0A8H8XSS6-F1
#
_cell.length_a   1.000
_cell.length_b   1.000
_cell.length_c   1.000
_cell.angle_alpha   90.00
_cell.angle_beta   90.00
_cell.angle_gamma   90.00
#
_symmetry.space_group_name_H-M   'P 1'
#
loop_
_entity.id
_entity.type
_entity.pdbx_description
1 polymer ?
#
loop_
_entity_poly.entity_id
_entity_poly.type
_entity_poly.pdbx_seq_one_letter_code
_entity_poly.pdbx_strand_id
1 'polypeptide(L)'
;MTPANRVMQSYGRCCASPNFFDTFYQHFLSSSPAIREKFTNTDMTAQKHLLRAGILNLVLYARGMSDTKLRALGQSHSREGFDIRPELYDLWLDSLLLAVKQHDAQAAQEDLIAWREVLGKGINLIKSFY
;
A
#
# COMPACT_ATOMS: atom_id res chain seq x y z
N MET A 1 -7.31 18.45 10.95
CA MET A 1 -7.54 17.48 9.84
C MET A 1 -7.29 16.08 10.38
N THR A 2 -8.19 15.10 10.14
CA THR A 2 -7.97 13.72 10.61
C THR A 2 -6.84 13.04 9.83
N PRO A 3 -6.14 12.03 10.38
CA PRO A 3 -5.10 11.30 9.65
C PRO A 3 -5.60 10.71 8.32
N ALA A 4 -6.81 10.13 8.30
CA ALA A 4 -7.39 9.59 7.07
C ALA A 4 -7.66 10.66 6.00
N ASN A 5 -8.07 11.88 6.41
CA ASN A 5 -8.26 12.98 5.47
C ASN A 5 -6.93 13.49 4.90
N ARG A 6 -5.85 13.52 5.71
CA ARG A 6 -4.49 13.81 5.23
C ARG A 6 -4.07 12.84 4.14
N VAL A 7 -4.22 11.55 4.41
CA VAL A 7 -3.87 10.48 3.47
C VAL A 7 -4.69 10.56 2.19
N MET A 8 -6.00 10.81 2.27
CA MET A 8 -6.84 10.98 1.06
C MET A 8 -6.38 12.16 0.18
N GLN A 9 -6.02 13.30 0.78
CA GLN A 9 -5.54 14.47 0.03
C GLN A 9 -4.18 14.19 -0.61
N SER A 10 -3.23 13.66 0.17
CA SER A 10 -1.91 13.27 -0.31
C SER A 10 -2.00 12.24 -1.42
N TYR A 11 -2.85 11.23 -1.25
CA TYR A 11 -3.09 10.20 -2.27
C TYR A 11 -3.70 10.76 -3.55
N GLY A 12 -4.62 11.73 -3.44
CA GLY A 12 -5.17 12.44 -4.58
C GLY A 12 -4.08 13.13 -5.41
N ARG A 13 -3.14 13.83 -4.76
CA ARG A 13 -1.99 14.47 -5.41
C ARG A 13 -1.04 13.45 -6.03
N CYS A 14 -0.71 12.37 -5.32
CA CYS A 14 0.08 11.26 -5.85
C CYS A 14 -0.56 10.65 -7.11
N CYS A 15 -1.87 10.41 -7.08
CA CYS A 15 -2.62 9.86 -8.22
C CYS A 15 -2.72 10.79 -9.43
N ALA A 16 -2.57 12.10 -9.22
CA ALA A 16 -2.51 13.10 -10.29
C ALA A 16 -1.08 13.28 -10.84
N SER A 17 -0.07 12.82 -10.10
CA SER A 17 1.32 12.82 -10.53
C SER A 17 1.59 11.62 -11.46
N PRO A 18 2.10 11.86 -12.68
CA PRO A 18 2.46 10.78 -13.59
C PRO A 18 3.45 9.80 -12.95
N ASN A 19 3.36 8.52 -13.32
CA ASN A 19 4.30 7.47 -12.92
C ASN A 19 4.37 7.15 -11.41
N PHE A 20 3.46 7.67 -10.57
CA PHE A 20 3.47 7.39 -9.13
C PHE A 20 3.53 5.88 -8.79
N PHE A 21 2.70 5.08 -9.47
CA PHE A 21 2.68 3.63 -9.25
C PHE A 21 3.90 2.92 -9.86
N ASP A 22 4.49 3.47 -10.93
CA ASP A 22 5.75 2.97 -11.48
C ASP A 22 6.89 3.16 -10.47
N THR A 23 7.01 4.37 -9.91
CA THR A 23 7.97 4.71 -8.87
C THR A 23 7.79 3.83 -7.64
N PHE A 24 6.55 3.59 -7.20
CA PHE A 24 6.27 2.65 -6.11
C PHE A 24 6.84 1.26 -6.40
N TYR A 25 6.53 0.68 -7.57
CA TYR A 25 6.99 -0.67 -7.90
C TYR A 25 8.50 -0.72 -8.14
N GLN A 26 9.12 0.34 -8.65
CA GLN A 26 10.57 0.43 -8.74
C GLN A 26 11.20 0.32 -7.36
N HIS A 27 10.75 1.11 -6.37
CA HIS A 27 11.23 1.02 -4.99
C HIS A 27 10.96 -0.36 -4.41
N PHE A 28 9.74 -0.87 -4.56
CA PHE A 28 9.32 -2.13 -3.93
C PHE A 28 10.04 -3.35 -4.50
N LEU A 29 10.19 -3.48 -5.82
CA LEU A 29 10.91 -4.58 -6.45
C LEU A 29 12.43 -4.51 -6.21
N SER A 30 12.94 -3.34 -5.87
CA SER A 30 14.34 -3.14 -5.49
C SER A 30 14.64 -3.44 -4.02
N SER A 31 13.61 -3.45 -3.16
CA SER A 31 13.80 -3.54 -1.70
C SER A 31 14.25 -4.92 -1.21
N SER A 32 13.93 -5.99 -1.95
CA SER A 32 14.33 -7.35 -1.60
C SER A 32 14.20 -8.32 -2.78
N PRO A 33 15.14 -9.27 -2.94
CA PRO A 33 14.98 -10.38 -3.89
C PRO A 33 13.69 -11.18 -3.67
N ALA A 34 13.27 -11.36 -2.41
CA ALA A 34 12.03 -12.08 -2.09
C ALA A 34 10.78 -11.36 -2.60
N ILE A 35 10.78 -10.02 -2.61
CA ILE A 35 9.71 -9.25 -3.24
C ILE A 35 9.74 -9.49 -4.75
N ARG A 36 10.90 -9.33 -5.39
CA ARG A 36 11.03 -9.51 -6.83
C ARG A 36 10.51 -10.86 -7.31
N GLU A 37 10.83 -11.93 -6.58
CA GLU A 37 10.37 -13.29 -6.88
C GLU A 37 8.84 -13.38 -6.93
N LYS A 38 8.13 -12.78 -5.95
CA LYS A 38 6.66 -12.76 -5.88
C LYS A 38 5.99 -12.05 -7.06
N PHE A 39 6.73 -11.25 -7.85
CA PHE A 39 6.20 -10.52 -9.00
C PHE A 39 6.72 -11.02 -10.36
N THR A 40 7.47 -12.13 -10.41
CA THR A 40 8.11 -12.63 -11.65
C THR A 40 7.12 -12.89 -12.79
N ASN A 41 5.93 -13.39 -12.47
CA ASN A 41 4.89 -13.75 -13.43
C ASN A 41 3.64 -12.86 -13.30
N THR A 42 3.84 -11.58 -12.99
CA THR A 42 2.75 -10.63 -12.75
C THR A 42 2.62 -9.66 -13.92
N ASP A 43 1.39 -9.49 -14.43
CA ASP A 43 1.07 -8.35 -15.29
C ASP A 43 1.14 -7.06 -14.46
N MET A 44 2.27 -6.37 -14.56
CA MET A 44 2.52 -5.16 -13.79
C MET A 44 1.60 -3.98 -14.17
N THR A 45 0.98 -4.00 -15.35
CA THR A 45 0.01 -2.96 -15.73
C THR A 45 -1.29 -3.18 -14.97
N ALA A 46 -1.83 -4.40 -15.03
CA ALA A 46 -3.01 -4.78 -14.25
C ALA A 46 -2.76 -4.61 -12.73
N GLN A 47 -1.57 -4.99 -12.27
CA GLN A 47 -1.20 -4.92 -10.86
C GLN A 47 -1.20 -3.49 -10.31
N LYS A 48 -0.78 -2.48 -11.10
CA LYS A 48 -0.86 -1.06 -10.68
C LYS A 48 -2.30 -0.60 -10.50
N HIS A 49 -3.24 -1.06 -11.33
CA HIS A 49 -4.66 -0.78 -11.15
C HIS A 49 -5.22 -1.42 -9.88
N LEU A 50 -4.83 -2.67 -9.59
CA LEU A 50 -5.21 -3.36 -8.35
C LEU A 50 -4.65 -2.65 -7.12
N LEU A 51 -3.39 -2.21 -7.16
CA LEU A 51 -2.78 -1.44 -6.08
C LEU A 51 -3.53 -0.13 -5.81
N ARG A 52 -3.92 0.59 -6.87
CA ARG A 52 -4.69 1.84 -6.73
C ARG A 52 -5.99 1.61 -5.95
N ALA A 53 -6.70 0.52 -6.26
CA ALA A 53 -7.92 0.13 -5.55
C ALA A 53 -7.61 -0.38 -4.12
N GLY A 54 -6.51 -1.12 -3.95
CA GLY A 54 -6.06 -1.66 -2.67
C GLY A 54 -5.77 -0.56 -1.63
N ILE A 55 -5.01 0.47 -2.02
CA ILE A 55 -4.73 1.63 -1.15
C ILE A 55 -6.03 2.32 -0.73
N LEU A 56 -6.96 2.53 -1.67
CA LEU A 56 -8.27 3.12 -1.33
C LEU A 56 -9.06 2.26 -0.34
N ASN A 57 -9.07 0.93 -0.51
CA ASN A 57 -9.74 0.03 0.43
C ASN A 57 -9.13 0.12 1.85
N LEU A 58 -7.81 0.20 1.97
CA LEU A 58 -7.13 0.40 3.26
C LEU A 58 -7.55 1.71 3.93
N VAL A 59 -7.62 2.81 3.17
CA VAL A 59 -8.05 4.11 3.70
C VAL A 59 -9.52 4.10 4.10
N LEU A 60 -10.39 3.48 3.30
CA LEU A 60 -11.82 3.33 3.62
C LEU A 60 -12.02 2.52 4.91
N TYR A 61 -11.28 1.42 5.09
CA TYR A 61 -11.30 0.64 6.32
C TYR A 61 -10.88 1.49 7.53
N ALA A 62 -9.80 2.27 7.41
CA ALA A 62 -9.36 3.17 8.47
C ALA A 62 -10.38 4.28 8.82
N ARG A 63 -11.34 4.54 7.93
CA ARG A 63 -12.49 5.45 8.14
C ARG A 63 -13.73 4.75 8.72
N GLY A 64 -13.64 3.47 9.08
CA GLY A 64 -14.73 2.71 9.69
C GLY A 64 -15.63 1.95 8.70
N MET A 65 -15.23 1.84 7.43
CA MET A 65 -15.96 1.01 6.46
C MET A 65 -15.73 -0.48 6.71
N SER A 66 -16.62 -1.33 6.18
CA SER A 66 -16.56 -2.78 6.33
C SER A 66 -15.18 -3.38 5.99
N ASP A 67 -14.75 -4.34 6.79
CA ASP A 67 -13.48 -5.05 6.66
C ASP A 67 -13.51 -6.21 5.65
N THR A 68 -14.68 -6.52 5.07
CA THR A 68 -14.91 -7.67 4.17
C THR A 68 -13.85 -7.80 3.08
N LYS A 69 -13.52 -6.68 2.40
CA LYS A 69 -12.50 -6.66 1.34
C LYS A 69 -11.10 -6.93 1.87
N LEU A 70 -10.77 -6.43 3.06
CA LEU A 70 -9.46 -6.66 3.67
C LEU A 70 -9.32 -8.08 4.21
N ARG A 71 -10.39 -8.70 4.69
CA ARG A 71 -10.39 -10.12 5.06
C ARG A 71 -10.15 -11.02 3.85
N ALA A 72 -10.80 -10.73 2.72
CA ALA A 72 -10.54 -11.43 1.47
C ALA A 72 -9.08 -11.24 0.99
N LEU A 73 -8.54 -10.02 1.12
CA LEU A 73 -7.12 -9.78 0.86
C LEU A 73 -6.22 -10.58 1.82
N GLY A 74 -6.51 -10.60 3.11
CA GLY A 74 -5.84 -11.40 4.13
C GLY A 74 -5.78 -12.88 3.75
N GLN A 75 -6.91 -13.47 3.37
CA GLN A 75 -6.97 -14.86 2.91
C GLN A 75 -6.10 -15.08 1.66
N SER A 76 -6.18 -14.20 0.67
CA SER A 76 -5.36 -14.33 -0.55
C SER A 76 -3.85 -14.18 -0.28
N HIS A 77 -3.46 -13.37 0.71
CA HIS A 77 -2.06 -13.12 1.04
C HIS A 77 -1.51 -14.02 2.17
N SER A 78 -2.36 -14.88 2.75
CA SER A 78 -2.01 -15.84 3.78
C SER A 78 -0.96 -16.86 3.31
N ARG A 79 -0.44 -17.66 4.24
CA ARG A 79 0.45 -18.79 3.94
C ARG A 79 -0.14 -19.78 2.93
N GLU A 80 -1.46 -20.01 2.97
CA GLU A 80 -2.17 -20.92 2.06
C GLU A 80 -2.51 -20.27 0.70
N GLY A 81 -2.42 -18.94 0.61
CA GLY A 81 -2.62 -18.17 -0.62
C GLY A 81 -1.30 -17.88 -1.33
N PHE A 82 -0.97 -16.60 -1.48
CA PHE A 82 0.27 -16.14 -2.10
C PHE A 82 1.50 -16.27 -1.21
N ASP A 83 1.35 -16.69 0.05
CA ASP A 83 2.41 -16.81 1.06
C ASP A 83 3.23 -15.53 1.19
N ILE A 84 2.54 -14.43 1.53
CA ILE A 84 3.18 -13.13 1.73
C ILE A 84 3.55 -12.97 3.20
N ARG A 85 4.82 -13.27 3.51
CA ARG A 85 5.36 -13.15 4.86
C ARG A 85 5.09 -11.76 5.48
N PRO A 86 4.71 -11.66 6.77
CA PRO A 86 4.34 -10.40 7.40
C PRO A 86 5.40 -9.28 7.32
N GLU A 87 6.68 -9.64 7.33
CA GLU A 87 7.81 -8.70 7.18
C GLU A 87 7.84 -7.95 5.84
N LEU A 88 7.26 -8.54 4.78
CA LEU A 88 7.26 -7.94 3.44
C LEU A 88 6.36 -6.69 3.34
N TYR A 89 5.39 -6.55 4.24
CA TYR A 89 4.54 -5.36 4.31
C TYR A 89 5.27 -4.13 4.84
N ASP A 90 6.34 -4.31 5.61
CA ASP A 90 7.12 -3.18 6.11
C ASP A 90 7.91 -2.58 4.95
N LEU A 91 8.49 -3.43 4.10
CA LEU A 91 9.11 -3.04 2.82
C LEU A 91 8.10 -2.40 1.87
N TRP A 92 6.87 -2.92 1.82
CA TRP A 92 5.79 -2.35 1.01
C TRP A 92 5.45 -0.93 1.46
N LEU A 93 5.28 -0.72 2.77
CA LEU A 93 4.92 0.58 3.32
C LEU A 93 6.05 1.59 3.16
N ASP A 94 7.30 1.18 3.38
CA ASP A 94 8.46 2.04 3.17
C ASP A 94 8.61 2.46 1.71
N SER A 95 8.42 1.53 0.76
CA SER A 95 8.45 1.81 -0.67
C SER A 95 7.34 2.77 -1.11
N LEU A 96 6.14 2.62 -0.52
CA LEU A 96 5.04 3.55 -0.75
C LEU A 96 5.36 4.95 -0.26
N LEU A 97 5.95 5.09 0.93
CA LEU A 97 6.31 6.41 1.46
C LEU A 97 7.43 7.08 0.67
N LEU A 98 8.38 6.31 0.13
CA LEU A 98 9.38 6.84 -0.80
C LEU A 98 8.70 7.40 -2.06
N ALA A 99 7.74 6.67 -2.63
CA ALA A 99 6.97 7.17 -3.78
C ALA A 99 6.10 8.39 -3.41
N VAL A 100 5.44 8.40 -2.26
CA VAL A 100 4.65 9.55 -1.79
C VAL A 100 5.53 10.80 -1.68
N LYS A 101 6.71 10.70 -1.06
CA LYS A 101 7.65 11.83 -0.96
C LYS A 101 8.07 12.39 -2.32
N GLN A 102 8.16 11.55 -3.35
CA GLN A 102 8.56 11.97 -4.69
C GLN A 102 7.41 12.57 -5.50
N HIS A 103 6.17 12.12 -5.27
CA HIS A 103 5.01 12.46 -6.10
C HIS A 103 4.02 13.42 -5.45
N ASP A 104 4.14 13.65 -4.15
CA ASP A 104 3.41 14.67 -3.42
C ASP A 104 4.38 15.75 -2.92
N ALA A 105 4.60 16.78 -3.74
CA ALA A 105 5.46 17.91 -3.39
C ALA A 105 4.97 18.71 -2.17
N GLN A 106 3.73 18.51 -1.73
CA GLN A 106 3.15 19.14 -0.55
C GLN A 106 3.19 18.22 0.69
N ALA A 107 3.66 16.97 0.55
CA ALA A 107 3.71 16.04 1.67
C ALA A 107 4.67 16.54 2.74
N ALA A 108 4.13 16.86 3.90
CA ALA A 108 4.90 17.16 5.09
C ALA A 108 5.17 15.89 5.90
N GLN A 109 6.07 15.99 6.89
CA GLN A 109 6.38 14.87 7.79
C GLN A 109 5.12 14.30 8.47
N GLU A 110 4.16 15.15 8.82
CA GLU A 110 2.88 14.76 9.40
C GLU A 110 2.01 13.91 8.46
N ASP A 111 2.09 14.12 7.14
CA ASP A 111 1.35 13.31 6.18
C ASP A 111 1.95 11.91 6.07
N LEU A 112 3.28 11.79 6.14
CA LEU A 112 3.97 10.49 6.12
C LEU A 112 3.66 9.67 7.39
N ILE A 113 3.58 10.34 8.54
CA ILE A 113 3.12 9.72 9.79
C ILE A 113 1.67 9.25 9.63
N ALA A 114 0.79 10.09 9.07
CA ALA A 114 -0.59 9.72 8.82
C ALA A 114 -0.71 8.54 7.85
N TRP A 115 0.10 8.46 6.80
CA TRP A 115 0.15 7.31 5.89
C TRP A 115 0.47 6.01 6.63
N ARG A 116 1.49 6.01 7.51
CA ARG A 116 1.83 4.84 8.33
C ARG A 116 0.68 4.45 9.27
N GLU A 117 0.11 5.41 9.96
CA GLU A 117 -0.98 5.16 10.92
C GLU A 117 -2.22 4.59 10.22
N VAL A 118 -2.65 5.21 9.12
CA VAL A 118 -3.88 4.87 8.41
C VAL A 118 -3.77 3.51 7.74
N LEU A 119 -2.71 3.28 6.96
CA LEU A 119 -2.55 2.01 6.25
C LEU A 119 -2.18 0.87 7.21
N GLY A 120 -1.45 1.17 8.28
CA GLY A 120 -1.07 0.20 9.30
C GLY A 120 -2.26 -0.54 9.90
N LYS A 121 -3.41 0.13 10.08
CA LYS A 121 -4.64 -0.51 10.57
C LYS A 121 -5.07 -1.67 9.68
N GLY A 122 -5.15 -1.43 8.37
CA GLY A 122 -5.56 -2.46 7.41
C GLY A 122 -4.46 -3.50 7.14
N ILE A 123 -3.19 -3.09 7.13
CA ILE A 123 -2.04 -4.00 7.01
C ILE A 123 -2.03 -5.00 8.17
N ASN A 124 -2.25 -4.54 9.41
CA ASN A 124 -2.28 -5.41 10.59
C ASN A 124 -3.41 -6.45 10.50
N LEU A 125 -4.58 -6.06 9.96
CA LEU A 125 -5.66 -7.00 9.70
C LEU A 125 -5.26 -8.02 8.63
N ILE A 126 -4.62 -7.62 7.53
CA ILE A 126 -4.17 -8.55 6.50
C ILE A 126 -3.12 -9.53 7.07
N LYS A 127 -2.15 -9.02 7.84
CA LYS A 127 -1.11 -9.82 8.50
C LYS A 127 -1.70 -10.86 9.46
N SER A 128 -2.87 -10.63 10.07
CA SER A 128 -3.47 -11.58 11.02
C SER A 128 -4.04 -12.84 10.35
N PHE A 129 -4.06 -12.92 9.01
CA PHE A 129 -4.47 -14.11 8.26
C PHE A 129 -3.29 -14.98 7.81
N TYR A 130 -2.05 -14.56 8.05
CA TYR A 130 -0.85 -15.34 7.71
C TYR A 130 -0.67 -16.53 8.66
#